data_AF-A0A7I9YUN6-F1
#
_entry.id   AF-A0A7I9YUN6-F1
#
_cell.length_a   1.000
_cell.length_b   1.000
_cell.length_c   1.000
_cell.angle_alpha   90.00
_cell.angle_beta   90.00
_cell.angle_gamma   90.00
#
_symmetry.space_group_name_H-M   'P 1'
#
loop_
_entity.id
_entity.type
_entity.pdbx_description
1 polymer ?
#
loop_
_entity_poly.entity_id
_entity_poly.type
_entity_poly.pdbx_seq_one_letter_code
_entity_poly.pdbx_strand_id
1 'polypeptide(L)'
;MIALATLLTLINQVSGTPYISGGDTPAGTDCSGLVSWVANTATDRPTFGNRFNTGNMESALLQRGFQYGTAPNALVVGWNGGHAAATLPDGTPVSSGEGGGVRIGGGGAYQRQFTHHMFLPMDLDAMEDPMAGLPPLPDAPVELVDAVEPAPAPAPEGIPEDAPEVIPVGAPEAAPEAAPDDVAEI
;
A
#
# COMPACT_ATOMS: atom_id res chain seq x y z
N MET A 1 -15.53 -9.30 8.33
CA MET A 1 -15.30 -8.27 7.29
C MET A 1 -14.45 -7.18 7.92
N ILE A 2 -13.42 -6.69 7.23
CA ILE A 2 -12.53 -5.64 7.77
C ILE A 2 -13.27 -4.29 7.75
N ALA A 3 -13.03 -3.46 8.77
CA ALA A 3 -13.63 -2.13 8.88
C ALA A 3 -13.06 -1.15 7.84
N LEU A 4 -13.90 -0.22 7.36
CA LEU A 4 -13.45 0.88 6.49
C LEU A 4 -12.28 1.68 7.11
N ALA A 5 -12.28 1.87 8.43
CA ALA A 5 -11.20 2.54 9.15
C ALA A 5 -9.81 1.92 8.89
N THR A 6 -9.73 0.59 8.76
CA THR A 6 -8.47 -0.10 8.45
C THR A 6 -7.99 0.22 7.03
N LEU A 7 -8.89 0.27 6.05
CA LEU A 7 -8.55 0.65 4.67
C LEU A 7 -8.08 2.10 4.60
N LEU A 8 -8.78 3.01 5.28
CA LEU A 8 -8.39 4.41 5.36
C LEU A 8 -7.02 4.57 6.03
N THR A 9 -6.78 3.83 7.11
CA THR A 9 -5.49 3.84 7.82
C THR A 9 -4.37 3.37 6.89
N LEU A 10 -4.57 2.24 6.19
CA LEU A 10 -3.61 1.75 5.20
C LEU A 10 -3.30 2.80 4.15
N ILE A 11 -4.33 3.35 3.50
CA ILE A 11 -4.15 4.31 2.41
C ILE A 11 -3.44 5.58 2.87
N ASN A 12 -3.78 6.10 4.06
CA ASN A 12 -3.08 7.24 4.62
C ASN A 12 -1.60 6.92 4.91
N GLN A 13 -1.29 5.69 5.38
CA GLN A 13 0.08 5.26 5.64
C GLN A 13 0.92 5.11 4.36
N VAL A 14 0.33 4.60 3.28
CA VAL A 14 1.06 4.35 2.02
C VAL A 14 0.97 5.52 1.04
N SER A 15 0.27 6.59 1.37
CA SER A 15 0.21 7.79 0.54
C SER A 15 1.61 8.38 0.34
N GLY A 16 1.98 8.68 -0.89
CA GLY A 16 3.31 9.13 -1.26
C GLY A 16 4.32 8.00 -1.57
N THR A 17 3.98 6.73 -1.36
CA THR A 17 4.82 5.60 -1.77
C THR A 17 5.11 5.68 -3.28
N PRO A 18 6.39 5.66 -3.73
CA PRO A 18 6.74 5.83 -5.15
C PRO A 18 6.09 4.83 -6.11
N TYR A 19 5.94 5.24 -7.36
CA TYR A 19 5.54 4.31 -8.43
C TYR A 19 6.73 3.43 -8.82
N ILE A 20 6.59 2.12 -8.65
CA ILE A 20 7.56 1.12 -9.13
C ILE A 20 6.79 0.03 -9.85
N SER A 21 7.07 -0.15 -11.14
CA SER A 21 6.48 -1.22 -11.94
C SER A 21 6.77 -2.58 -11.31
N GLY A 22 5.74 -3.38 -11.03
CA GLY A 22 5.86 -4.66 -10.35
C GLY A 22 6.04 -4.57 -8.84
N GLY A 23 6.07 -3.37 -8.26
CA GLY A 23 6.30 -3.15 -6.83
C GLY A 23 5.16 -3.64 -5.95
N ASP A 24 5.52 -4.30 -4.85
CA ASP A 24 4.60 -4.86 -3.85
C ASP A 24 5.17 -4.70 -2.43
N THR A 25 5.78 -3.54 -2.17
CA THR A 25 6.36 -3.22 -0.87
C THR A 25 6.07 -1.77 -0.50
N PRO A 26 6.20 -1.38 0.78
CA PRO A 26 6.09 0.03 1.18
C PRO A 26 7.05 0.99 0.46
N ALA A 27 8.15 0.47 -0.10
CA ALA A 27 9.14 1.26 -0.84
C ALA A 27 8.67 1.63 -2.26
N GLY A 28 7.66 0.96 -2.81
CA GLY A 28 7.09 1.30 -4.10
C GLY A 28 6.09 0.29 -4.63
N THR A 29 5.13 0.79 -5.41
CA THR A 29 4.09 -0.03 -6.05
C THR A 29 3.55 0.57 -7.33
N ASP A 30 3.06 -0.29 -8.23
CA ASP A 30 2.35 0.12 -9.43
C ASP A 30 0.85 0.29 -9.19
N CYS A 31 0.11 0.64 -10.24
CA CYS A 31 -1.35 0.83 -10.19
C CYS A 31 -2.08 -0.42 -9.68
N SER A 32 -1.69 -1.59 -10.19
CA SER A 32 -2.29 -2.88 -9.84
C SER A 32 -1.83 -3.43 -8.49
N GLY A 33 -0.61 -3.09 -8.07
CA GLY A 33 -0.06 -3.41 -6.76
C GLY A 33 -0.80 -2.66 -5.65
N LEU A 34 -1.07 -1.37 -5.81
CA LEU A 34 -1.92 -0.63 -4.87
C LEU A 34 -3.31 -1.26 -4.76
N VAL A 35 -3.94 -1.60 -5.89
CA VAL A 35 -5.24 -2.29 -5.89
C VAL A 35 -5.15 -3.65 -5.19
N SER A 36 -4.03 -4.36 -5.34
CA SER A 36 -3.78 -5.61 -4.64
C SER A 36 -3.77 -5.42 -3.12
N TRP A 37 -3.08 -4.40 -2.63
CA TRP A 37 -3.03 -4.08 -1.20
C TRP A 37 -4.43 -3.81 -0.64
N VAL A 38 -5.17 -2.94 -1.32
CA VAL A 38 -6.54 -2.57 -0.91
C VAL A 38 -7.46 -3.79 -0.91
N ALA A 39 -7.45 -4.60 -1.96
CA ALA A 39 -8.29 -5.79 -2.05
C ALA A 39 -7.87 -6.89 -1.05
N ASN A 40 -6.57 -7.04 -0.78
CA ASN A 40 -6.06 -7.97 0.22
C ASN A 40 -6.51 -7.55 1.61
N THR A 41 -6.27 -6.30 2.00
CA THR A 41 -6.68 -5.79 3.30
C THR A 41 -8.18 -5.83 3.50
N ALA A 42 -8.98 -5.50 2.48
CA ALA A 42 -10.44 -5.58 2.57
C ALA A 42 -10.97 -7.00 2.83
N THR A 43 -10.17 -8.02 2.48
CA THR A 43 -10.53 -9.44 2.55
C THR A 43 -9.73 -10.21 3.58
N ASP A 44 -9.14 -9.50 4.54
CA ASP A 44 -8.37 -10.06 5.66
C ASP A 44 -7.20 -10.96 5.21
N ARG A 45 -6.55 -10.55 4.11
CA ARG A 45 -5.34 -11.18 3.57
C ARG A 45 -4.13 -10.31 3.88
N PRO A 46 -2.92 -10.90 3.92
CA PRO A 46 -1.69 -10.11 4.00
C PRO A 46 -1.67 -9.04 2.91
N THR A 47 -1.48 -7.79 3.31
CA THR A 47 -1.49 -6.63 2.40
C THR A 47 -0.49 -6.81 1.26
N PHE A 48 0.74 -7.22 1.61
CA PHE A 48 1.85 -7.47 0.70
C PHE A 48 2.06 -8.96 0.45
N GLY A 49 2.75 -9.30 -0.64
CA GLY A 49 3.15 -10.68 -0.97
C GLY A 49 2.06 -11.51 -1.65
N ASN A 50 0.85 -10.98 -1.78
CA ASN A 50 -0.27 -11.59 -2.49
C ASN A 50 -0.76 -10.66 -3.61
N ARG A 51 0.17 -10.14 -4.42
CA ARG A 51 -0.13 -9.24 -5.53
C ARG A 51 -0.82 -9.93 -6.69
N PHE A 52 -1.57 -9.14 -7.44
CA PHE A 52 -2.04 -9.44 -8.79
C PHE A 52 -1.75 -8.25 -9.71
N ASN A 53 -2.04 -8.40 -11.00
CA ASN A 53 -1.84 -7.38 -12.03
C ASN A 53 -3.09 -7.24 -12.89
N THR A 54 -3.13 -6.26 -13.79
CA THR A 54 -4.28 -6.02 -14.68
C THR A 54 -4.66 -7.25 -15.53
N GLY A 55 -3.71 -8.11 -15.89
CA GLY A 55 -3.93 -9.31 -16.70
C GLY A 55 -4.62 -10.47 -15.95
N ASN A 56 -4.57 -10.51 -14.62
CA ASN A 56 -5.26 -11.51 -13.80
C ASN A 56 -6.18 -10.89 -12.72
N MET A 57 -6.44 -9.59 -12.80
CA MET A 57 -7.19 -8.85 -11.78
C MET A 57 -8.59 -9.42 -11.56
N GLU A 58 -9.30 -9.77 -12.64
CA GLU A 58 -10.65 -10.34 -12.57
C GLU A 58 -10.71 -11.60 -11.70
N SER A 59 -9.87 -12.59 -12.00
CA SER A 59 -9.85 -13.85 -11.26
C SER A 59 -9.35 -13.66 -9.82
N ALA A 60 -8.41 -12.75 -9.60
CA ALA A 60 -7.91 -12.41 -8.28
C ALA A 60 -8.97 -11.73 -7.39
N LEU A 61 -9.77 -10.82 -7.96
CA LEU A 61 -10.86 -10.14 -7.26
C LEU A 61 -12.02 -11.10 -6.98
N LEU A 62 -12.38 -11.98 -7.92
CA LEU A 62 -13.39 -13.03 -7.69
C LEU A 62 -13.00 -13.95 -6.52
N GLN A 63 -11.74 -14.39 -6.45
CA GLN A 63 -11.24 -15.19 -5.32
C GLN A 63 -11.28 -14.45 -3.98
N ARG A 64 -11.40 -13.12 -4.01
CA ARG A 64 -11.53 -12.22 -2.87
C ARG A 64 -13.00 -11.86 -2.59
N GLY A 65 -13.95 -12.47 -3.29
CA GLY A 65 -15.38 -12.25 -3.07
C GLY A 65 -15.94 -10.97 -3.71
N PHE A 66 -15.18 -10.33 -4.59
CA PHE A 66 -15.71 -9.22 -5.38
C PHE A 66 -16.75 -9.73 -6.37
N GLN A 67 -17.71 -8.86 -6.68
CA GLN A 67 -18.80 -9.06 -7.63
C GLN A 67 -18.60 -8.14 -8.83
N TYR A 68 -19.14 -8.51 -9.99
CA TYR A 68 -19.06 -7.67 -11.19
C TYR A 68 -19.88 -6.39 -11.07
N GLY A 69 -19.36 -5.30 -11.63
CA GLY A 69 -20.01 -3.99 -11.67
C GLY A 69 -19.55 -3.06 -10.57
N THR A 70 -20.46 -2.18 -10.14
CA THR A 70 -20.21 -1.16 -9.11
C THR A 70 -21.40 -1.11 -8.16
N ALA A 71 -21.18 -0.78 -6.90
CA ALA A 71 -22.24 -0.53 -5.94
C ALA A 71 -21.93 0.71 -5.10
N PRO A 72 -22.96 1.44 -4.63
CA PRO A 72 -22.75 2.50 -3.64
C PRO A 72 -22.21 1.90 -2.34
N ASN A 73 -21.47 2.70 -1.57
CA ASN A 73 -20.96 2.33 -0.25
C ASN A 73 -20.09 1.06 -0.24
N ALA A 74 -19.51 0.69 -1.39
CA ALA A 74 -18.70 -0.50 -1.58
C ALA A 74 -17.26 -0.11 -1.94
N LEU A 75 -16.32 -1.03 -1.71
CA LEU A 75 -15.00 -0.91 -2.30
C LEU A 75 -15.13 -1.25 -3.77
N VAL A 76 -14.87 -0.29 -4.65
CA VAL A 76 -14.97 -0.46 -6.11
C VAL A 76 -13.58 -0.43 -6.72
N VAL A 77 -13.32 -1.34 -7.66
CA VAL A 77 -12.08 -1.42 -8.43
C VAL A 77 -12.44 -1.28 -9.91
N GLY A 78 -11.76 -0.37 -10.59
CA GLY A 78 -11.86 -0.16 -12.04
C GLY A 78 -10.51 -0.43 -12.69
N TRP A 79 -10.51 -1.15 -13.82
CA TRP A 79 -9.27 -1.43 -14.55
C TRP A 79 -9.48 -1.59 -16.07
N ASN A 80 -8.36 -1.54 -16.79
CA ASN A 80 -8.24 -1.93 -18.20
C ASN A 80 -6.89 -2.68 -18.39
N GLY A 81 -6.43 -2.87 -19.63
CA GLY A 81 -5.20 -3.60 -19.91
C GLY A 81 -3.91 -3.00 -19.33
N GLY A 82 -3.89 -1.69 -19.01
CA GLY A 82 -2.67 -0.98 -18.60
C GLY A 82 -2.78 -0.19 -17.30
N HIS A 83 -3.98 0.01 -16.75
CA HIS A 83 -4.18 0.81 -15.55
C HIS A 83 -5.27 0.25 -14.66
N ALA A 84 -5.17 0.55 -13.36
CA ALA A 84 -6.15 0.20 -12.36
C ALA A 84 -6.19 1.26 -11.25
N ALA A 85 -7.37 1.47 -10.68
CA ALA A 85 -7.56 2.33 -9.51
C ALA A 85 -8.75 1.82 -8.68
N ALA A 86 -8.85 2.29 -7.45
CA ALA A 86 -9.94 1.94 -6.54
C ALA A 86 -10.67 3.17 -6.02
N THR A 87 -11.91 2.98 -5.60
CA THR A 87 -12.68 3.94 -4.81
C THR A 87 -13.14 3.23 -3.55
N LEU A 88 -12.79 3.78 -2.39
CA LEU A 88 -13.15 3.23 -1.10
C LEU A 88 -14.67 3.40 -0.84
N PRO A 89 -15.23 2.65 0.11
CA PRO A 89 -16.65 2.72 0.48
C PRO A 89 -17.20 4.12 0.80
N ASP A 90 -16.38 5.02 1.35
CA ASP A 90 -16.73 6.42 1.63
C ASP A 90 -16.68 7.33 0.38
N GLY A 91 -16.35 6.78 -0.78
CA GLY A 91 -16.15 7.50 -2.02
C GLY A 91 -14.73 8.01 -2.23
N THR A 92 -13.79 7.77 -1.29
CA THR A 92 -12.40 8.23 -1.41
C THR A 92 -11.69 7.54 -2.58
N PRO A 93 -11.26 8.28 -3.63
CA PRO A 93 -10.54 7.70 -4.76
C PRO A 93 -9.08 7.48 -4.40
N VAL A 94 -8.52 6.35 -4.81
CA VAL A 94 -7.10 6.00 -4.60
C VAL A 94 -6.49 5.44 -5.88
N SER A 95 -5.27 5.87 -6.18
CA SER A 95 -4.54 5.47 -7.40
C SER A 95 -3.03 5.47 -7.17
N SER A 96 -2.32 4.71 -7.99
CA SER A 96 -0.86 4.82 -8.17
C SER A 96 -0.60 4.92 -9.68
N GLY A 97 0.31 5.80 -10.10
CA GLY A 97 0.70 6.00 -11.50
C GLY A 97 0.08 7.22 -12.18
N GLU A 98 -0.84 7.92 -11.53
CA GLU A 98 -1.51 9.10 -12.10
C GLU A 98 -0.81 10.40 -11.72
N GLY A 99 0.42 10.59 -12.21
CA GLY A 99 1.27 11.73 -11.84
C GLY A 99 2.20 11.43 -10.67
N GLY A 100 2.45 10.15 -10.40
CA GLY A 100 3.39 9.70 -9.38
C GLY A 100 2.99 8.37 -8.77
N GLY A 101 3.47 8.11 -7.56
CA GLY A 101 3.13 6.93 -6.79
C GLY A 101 1.72 6.95 -6.20
N VAL A 102 1.57 6.28 -5.06
CA VAL A 102 0.29 6.15 -4.35
C VAL A 102 -0.21 7.51 -3.91
N ARG A 103 -1.49 7.78 -4.15
CA ARG A 103 -2.16 9.00 -3.71
C ARG A 103 -3.64 8.77 -3.45
N ILE A 104 -4.18 9.65 -2.60
CA ILE A 104 -5.61 9.91 -2.49
C ILE A 104 -5.97 11.01 -3.51
N GLY A 105 -7.04 10.81 -4.28
CA GLY A 105 -7.48 11.75 -5.31
C GLY A 105 -7.57 11.15 -6.70
N GLY A 106 -7.91 11.99 -7.68
CA GLY A 106 -8.16 11.57 -9.06
C GLY A 106 -9.58 11.02 -9.24
N GLY A 107 -9.79 10.23 -10.29
CA GLY A 107 -11.11 9.68 -10.63
C GLY A 107 -11.45 8.36 -9.94
N GLY A 108 -10.50 7.76 -9.20
CA GLY A 108 -10.67 6.45 -8.57
C GLY A 108 -11.09 5.39 -9.59
N ALA A 109 -11.92 4.44 -9.16
CA ALA A 109 -12.45 3.38 -10.02
C ALA A 109 -13.42 3.86 -11.11
N TYR A 110 -13.88 5.12 -11.10
CA TYR A 110 -14.91 5.63 -12.01
C TYR A 110 -14.36 6.41 -13.21
N GLN A 111 -13.07 6.26 -13.50
CA GLN A 111 -12.47 6.90 -14.66
C GLN A 111 -13.02 6.30 -15.95
N ARG A 112 -13.32 7.16 -16.93
CA ARG A 112 -13.89 6.74 -18.23
C ARG A 112 -13.04 5.73 -19.02
N GLN A 113 -11.75 5.62 -18.71
CA GLN A 113 -10.83 4.70 -19.38
C GLN A 113 -10.99 3.23 -18.95
N PHE A 114 -11.64 2.96 -17.83
CA PHE A 114 -11.78 1.60 -17.33
C PHE A 114 -12.92 0.88 -18.03
N THR A 115 -12.61 -0.31 -18.54
CA THR A 115 -13.54 -1.17 -19.26
C THR A 115 -14.09 -2.28 -18.37
N HIS A 116 -13.47 -2.51 -17.21
CA HIS A 116 -13.88 -3.52 -16.23
C HIS A 116 -14.06 -2.88 -14.87
N HIS A 117 -15.09 -3.35 -14.15
CA HIS A 117 -15.39 -2.91 -12.80
C HIS A 117 -15.83 -4.10 -11.96
N MET A 118 -15.36 -4.15 -10.72
CA MET A 118 -15.83 -5.06 -9.70
C MET A 118 -15.92 -4.35 -8.37
N PHE A 119 -16.82 -4.81 -7.50
CA PHE A 119 -17.01 -4.24 -6.18
C PHE A 119 -17.04 -5.31 -5.09
N LEU A 120 -16.65 -4.91 -3.88
CA LEU A 120 -16.81 -5.69 -2.67
C LEU A 120 -17.73 -4.92 -1.72
N PRO A 121 -18.90 -5.47 -1.34
CA PRO A 121 -19.72 -4.89 -0.29
C PRO A 121 -18.93 -4.74 1.01
N MET A 122 -19.03 -3.59 1.67
CA MET A 122 -18.34 -3.30 2.92
C MET A 122 -19.34 -2.84 3.98
N ASP A 123 -19.15 -3.27 5.23
CA ASP A 123 -19.94 -2.86 6.38
C ASP A 123 -19.43 -1.51 6.88
N LEU A 124 -20.17 -0.45 6.59
CA LEU A 124 -19.85 0.91 7.04
C LEU A 124 -20.28 1.16 8.50
N ASP A 125 -21.33 0.46 8.94
CA ASP A 125 -21.95 0.63 10.26
C ASP A 125 -21.06 0.09 11.39
N ALA A 126 -20.08 -0.77 11.08
CA ALA A 126 -19.04 -1.22 12.01
C ALA A 126 -18.13 -0.07 12.51
N MET A 127 -18.24 1.14 11.95
CA MET A 127 -17.53 2.33 12.42
C MET A 127 -18.33 3.17 13.42
N GLU A 128 -19.66 3.05 13.49
CA GLU A 128 -20.48 3.87 14.39
C GLU A 128 -20.47 3.34 15.84
N ASP A 129 -20.03 2.10 16.05
CA ASP A 129 -19.86 1.55 17.39
C ASP A 129 -18.57 0.70 17.51
N PRO A 130 -17.41 1.33 17.79
CA PRO A 130 -16.16 0.61 18.04
C PRO A 130 -16.22 -0.29 19.31
N MET A 131 -17.34 -0.28 20.04
CA MET A 131 -17.60 -1.10 21.23
C MET A 131 -18.67 -2.17 21.02
N ALA A 132 -19.50 -2.12 19.98
CA ALA A 132 -20.59 -3.09 19.74
C ALA A 132 -20.12 -4.53 19.45
N GLY A 133 -18.85 -4.70 19.08
CA GLY A 133 -18.25 -6.01 18.78
C GLY A 133 -17.38 -6.59 19.89
N LEU A 134 -17.12 -5.83 20.96
CA LEU A 134 -16.38 -6.33 22.11
C LEU A 134 -17.38 -7.04 23.05
N PRO A 135 -17.10 -8.27 23.51
CA PRO A 135 -17.88 -8.84 24.60
C PRO A 135 -17.85 -7.84 25.77
N PRO A 136 -18.97 -7.64 26.50
CA PRO A 136 -18.96 -6.78 27.67
C PRO A 136 -17.81 -7.24 28.56
N LEU A 137 -16.95 -6.28 28.94
CA LEU A 137 -15.87 -6.54 29.87
C LEU A 137 -16.48 -7.27 31.07
N PRO A 138 -15.96 -8.45 31.46
CA PRO A 138 -16.47 -9.11 32.65
C PRO A 138 -16.34 -8.14 33.82
N ASP A 139 -17.39 -8.02 34.63
CA ASP A 139 -17.41 -7.28 35.92
C ASP A 139 -16.51 -7.97 36.96
N ALA A 140 -15.28 -8.30 36.60
CA ALA A 140 -14.27 -8.78 37.50
C ALA A 140 -13.48 -7.58 38.04
N PRO A 141 -13.32 -7.44 39.37
CA PRO A 141 -12.43 -6.42 39.89
C PRO A 141 -11.03 -6.66 39.34
N VAL A 142 -10.47 -5.63 38.71
CA VAL A 142 -9.06 -5.56 38.34
C VAL A 142 -8.23 -5.70 39.62
N GLU A 143 -7.70 -6.89 39.88
CA GLU A 143 -6.59 -7.03 40.82
C GLU A 143 -5.37 -6.37 40.18
N LEU A 144 -5.02 -5.19 40.70
CA LEU A 144 -3.76 -4.52 40.45
C LEU A 144 -2.64 -5.42 40.98
N VAL A 145 -2.07 -6.25 40.10
CA VAL A 145 -0.83 -6.96 40.42
C VAL A 145 0.31 -5.95 40.46
N ASP A 146 1.02 -6.03 41.59
CA ASP A 146 2.09 -5.19 42.09
C ASP A 146 3.04 -4.59 41.05
N ALA A 147 3.35 -3.31 41.27
CA ALA A 147 4.37 -2.57 40.56
C ALA A 147 5.75 -3.14 40.93
N VAL A 148 6.37 -3.91 40.02
CA VAL A 148 7.81 -4.13 40.08
C VAL A 148 8.50 -2.87 39.59
N GLU A 149 9.14 -2.16 40.52
CA GLU A 149 10.09 -1.07 40.27
C GLU A 149 11.06 -1.44 39.12
N PRO A 150 11.25 -0.56 38.12
CA PRO A 150 12.30 -0.79 37.13
C PRO A 150 13.66 -0.61 37.82
N ALA A 151 14.48 -1.67 37.76
CA ALA A 151 15.89 -1.60 38.16
C ALA A 151 16.61 -0.51 37.36
N PRO A 152 17.58 0.22 37.97
CA PRO A 152 18.29 1.29 37.30
C PRO A 152 19.08 0.78 36.10
N ALA A 153 19.03 1.54 35.00
CA ALA A 153 19.77 1.25 33.78
C ALA A 153 21.29 1.25 34.03
N PRO A 154 22.06 0.32 33.44
CA PRO A 154 23.51 0.43 33.42
C PRO A 154 23.94 1.66 32.59
N ALA A 155 24.98 2.34 33.07
CA ALA A 155 25.61 3.47 32.39
C ALA A 155 26.21 3.06 31.03
N PRO A 156 26.44 4.00 30.10
CA PRO A 156 27.09 3.68 28.83
C PRO A 156 28.59 3.50 29.04
N GLU A 157 29.05 2.26 29.17
CA GLU A 157 30.46 1.91 28.97
C GLU A 157 30.88 2.21 27.52
N GLY A 158 31.95 2.99 27.39
CA GLY A 158 32.47 3.51 26.13
C GLY A 158 32.81 2.42 25.11
N ILE A 159 32.50 2.72 23.86
CA ILE A 159 32.89 1.91 22.69
C ILE A 159 34.41 2.10 22.49
N PRO A 160 35.22 1.02 22.46
CA PRO A 160 36.57 1.13 21.94
C PRO A 160 36.51 1.35 20.42
N GLU A 161 37.15 2.43 19.96
CA GLU A 161 37.42 2.71 18.55
C GLU A 161 38.25 1.56 17.95
N ASP A 162 37.65 0.77 17.07
CA ASP A 162 38.39 0.01 16.06
C ASP A 162 37.53 -0.06 14.79
N ALA A 163 37.87 0.83 13.86
CA ALA A 163 37.23 0.94 12.56
C ALA A 163 37.85 -0.08 11.59
N PRO A 164 37.08 -0.92 10.88
CA PRO A 164 37.61 -1.58 9.71
C PRO A 164 37.67 -0.59 8.54
N GLU A 165 38.89 -0.46 8.04
CA GLU A 165 39.36 0.32 6.90
C GLU A 165 38.44 0.26 5.67
N VAL A 166 38.06 1.44 5.19
CA VAL A 166 37.39 1.64 3.91
C VAL A 166 38.32 1.22 2.78
N ILE A 167 38.04 0.08 2.14
CA ILE A 167 38.68 -0.28 0.87
C ILE A 167 37.97 0.53 -0.24
N PRO A 168 38.63 1.46 -0.93
CA PRO A 168 38.00 2.16 -2.04
C PRO A 168 37.86 1.19 -3.22
N VAL A 169 36.64 0.72 -3.48
CA VAL A 169 36.30 0.09 -4.76
C VAL A 169 36.33 1.17 -5.82
N GLY A 170 37.25 0.99 -6.77
CA GLY A 170 37.61 1.95 -7.81
C GLY A 170 36.43 2.46 -8.62
N ALA A 171 36.57 3.71 -9.03
CA ALA A 171 35.70 4.37 -9.99
C ALA A 171 35.58 3.54 -11.28
N PRO A 172 34.38 3.40 -11.87
CA PRO A 172 34.28 3.00 -13.26
C PRO A 172 34.86 4.12 -14.14
N GLU A 173 35.86 3.73 -14.92
CA GLU A 173 36.57 4.50 -15.93
C GLU A 173 35.58 5.20 -16.89
N ALA A 174 35.82 6.48 -17.13
CA ALA A 174 35.05 7.28 -18.07
C ALA A 174 35.13 6.66 -19.47
N ALA A 175 33.97 6.40 -20.07
CA ALA A 175 33.87 6.04 -21.47
C ALA A 175 34.53 7.13 -22.34
N PRO A 176 35.29 6.77 -23.40
CA PRO A 176 35.89 7.76 -24.27
C PRO A 176 34.82 8.57 -24.99
N GLU A 177 34.97 9.89 -24.85
CA GLU A 177 34.25 10.96 -25.53
C GLU A 177 34.31 10.71 -27.05
N ALA A 178 33.16 10.44 -27.68
CA ALA A 178 33.05 10.42 -29.13
C ALA A 178 33.26 11.85 -29.64
N ALA A 179 34.34 12.05 -30.39
CA ALA A 179 34.67 13.32 -31.02
C ALA A 179 33.51 13.82 -31.91
N PRO A 180 33.27 15.13 -31.97
CA PRO A 180 32.34 15.69 -32.95
C PRO A 180 32.97 15.63 -34.35
N ASP A 181 32.33 14.91 -35.27
CA ASP A 181 32.54 15.10 -36.71
C ASP A 181 31.90 16.46 -37.10
N ASP A 182 32.74 17.49 -37.16
CA ASP A 182 32.40 18.75 -37.80
C ASP A 182 32.55 18.61 -39.32
N VAL A 183 31.44 18.87 -39.99
CA VAL A 183 31.19 19.20 -41.40
C VAL A 183 32.39 19.68 -42.26
N ALA A 184 32.48 19.18 -43.50
CA ALA A 184 32.41 19.98 -44.76
C ALA A 184 33.00 19.29 -46.02
N GLU A 185 32.28 19.48 -47.15
CA GLU A 185 32.66 19.37 -48.58
C GLU A 185 33.08 17.99 -49.10
N ILE A 186 32.52 17.45 -50.20
CA ILE A 186 32.29 18.01 -51.56
C ILE A 186 31.07 17.34 -52.21
#